data_AF-A0A0F9D508-F1
#
_entry.id   AF-A0A0F9D508-F1
#
_cell.length_a   1.000
_cell.length_b   1.000
_cell.length_c   1.000
_cell.angle_alpha   90.00
_cell.angle_beta   90.00
_cell.angle_gamma   90.00
#
_symmetry.space_group_name_H-M   'P 1'
#
loop_
_entity.id
_entity.type
_entity.pdbx_description
1 polymer ?
#
loop_
_entity_poly.entity_id
_entity_poly.type
_entity_poly.pdbx_seq_one_letter_code
_entity_poly.pdbx_strand_id
1 'polypeptide(L)'
;MEDQALYDVVIFGTGPAGLQAAIHAARAKVRVLVMGRKHKSSLYRAHVENYCCLGETSGEALLLQGMEQASNSGADFLHEDVIKTAHEGDLFNFLTESDQTIKARTLI
;
A
#
# COMPACT_ATOMS: atom_id res chain seq x y z
N MET A 1 26.29 -6.69 -3.32
CA MET A 1 25.15 -7.39 -2.69
C MET A 1 24.07 -6.33 -2.59
N GLU A 2 23.10 -6.37 -3.49
CA GLU A 2 22.09 -5.32 -3.62
C GLU A 2 21.36 -5.23 -2.28
N ASP A 3 21.43 -4.06 -1.67
CA ASP A 3 20.87 -3.79 -0.35
C ASP A 3 19.36 -4.03 -0.45
N GLN A 4 18.88 -5.17 0.08
CA GLN A 4 17.44 -5.46 0.13
C GLN A 4 16.81 -4.33 0.93
N ALA A 5 16.16 -3.39 0.23
CA ALA A 5 15.67 -2.16 0.81
C ALA A 5 14.72 -2.50 1.97
N LEU A 6 15.20 -2.27 3.20
CA LEU A 6 14.39 -2.40 4.41
C LEU A 6 13.40 -1.24 4.46
N TYR A 7 12.11 -1.57 4.53
CA TYR A 7 11.05 -0.60 4.75
C TYR A 7 10.74 -0.47 6.24
N ASP A 8 10.34 0.72 6.67
CA ASP A 8 9.85 0.91 8.03
C ASP A 8 8.42 0.37 8.15
N VAL A 9 7.61 0.57 7.11
CA VAL A 9 6.22 0.10 7.02
C VAL A 9 5.96 -0.50 5.65
N VAL A 10 5.43 -1.72 5.62
CA VAL A 10 4.80 -2.31 4.43
C VAL A 10 3.31 -2.40 4.67
N ILE A 11 2.52 -2.03 3.67
CA ILE A 11 1.06 -2.00 3.71
C ILE A 11 0.53 -2.97 2.66
N PHE A 12 -0.29 -3.93 3.06
CA PHE A 12 -0.97 -4.85 2.14
C PHE A 12 -2.36 -4.33 1.80
N GLY A 13 -2.51 -3.90 0.55
CA GLY A 13 -3.78 -3.50 -0.01
C GLY A 13 -3.78 -2.06 -0.51
N THR A 14 -4.28 -1.88 -1.73
CA THR A 14 -4.44 -0.59 -2.41
C THR A 14 -5.89 -0.12 -2.37
N GLY A 15 -6.60 -0.39 -1.26
CA GLY A 15 -7.94 0.14 -0.97
C GLY A 15 -7.88 1.39 -0.09
N PRO A 16 -9.03 2.01 0.25
CA PRO A 16 -9.06 3.27 1.00
C PRO A 16 -8.31 3.22 2.33
N ALA A 17 -8.42 2.10 3.06
CA ALA A 17 -7.71 1.92 4.33
C ALA A 17 -6.19 1.93 4.15
N GLY A 18 -5.67 1.13 3.21
CA GLY A 18 -4.23 1.05 2.94
C GLY A 18 -3.67 2.35 2.37
N LEU A 19 -4.41 3.03 1.49
CA LEU A 19 -4.01 4.32 0.93
C LEU A 19 -3.95 5.41 2.01
N GLN A 20 -4.93 5.46 2.93
CA GLN A 20 -4.89 6.40 4.03
C GLN A 20 -3.73 6.12 4.99
N ALA A 21 -3.48 4.84 5.30
CA ALA A 21 -2.32 4.44 6.10
C ALA A 21 -1.01 4.87 5.43
N ALA A 22 -0.89 4.70 4.10
CA ALA A 22 0.29 5.07 3.34
C ALA A 22 0.54 6.58 3.37
N ILE A 23 -0.50 7.40 3.18
CA ILE A 23 -0.40 8.87 3.28
C ILE A 23 0.12 9.27 4.66
N HIS A 24 -0.46 8.73 5.73
CA HIS A 24 -0.04 9.07 7.09
C HIS A 24 1.39 8.62 7.39
N ALA A 25 1.75 7.38 7.05
CA ALA A 25 3.08 6.83 7.29
C ALA A 25 4.14 7.59 6.48
N ALA A 26 3.91 7.85 5.19
CA ALA A 26 4.87 8.55 4.34
C ALA A 26 5.10 9.99 4.81
N ARG A 27 4.07 10.67 5.31
CA ARG A 27 4.19 12.03 5.90
C ARG A 27 4.99 12.05 7.21
N ALA A 28 5.11 10.92 7.91
CA ALA A 28 6.03 10.77 9.04
C ALA A 28 7.51 10.61 8.58
N LYS A 29 7.77 10.66 7.27
CA LYS A 29 9.09 10.57 6.63
C LYS A 29 9.82 9.25 6.90
N VAL A 30 9.06 8.17 7.02
CA VAL A 30 9.59 6.80 7.07
C VAL A 30 9.47 6.14 5.70
N ARG A 31 10.22 5.06 5.46
CA ARG A 31 10.16 4.33 4.19
C ARG A 31 8.91 3.45 4.15
N VAL A 32 8.00 3.74 3.22
CA VAL A 32 6.71 3.06 3.09
C VAL A 32 6.61 2.37 1.74
N LEU A 33 6.22 1.10 1.75
CA LEU A 33 5.82 0.38 0.54
C LEU A 33 4.38 -0.08 0.65
N VAL A 34 3.59 0.21 -0.37
CA VAL A 34 2.22 -0.30 -0.53
C VAL A 34 2.21 -1.39 -1.58
N MET A 35 1.67 -2.55 -1.22
CA MET A 35 1.57 -3.70 -2.10
C MET A 35 0.14 -4.05 -2.47
N GLY A 36 -0.04 -4.60 -3.67
CA GLY A 36 -1.31 -5.09 -4.17
C GLY A 36 -1.84 -4.31 -5.36
N ARG A 37 -3.05 -4.68 -5.80
CA ARG A 37 -3.61 -4.27 -7.09
C ARG A 37 -4.92 -3.51 -6.91
N LYS A 38 -5.01 -2.28 -7.41
CA LYS A 38 -6.18 -1.40 -7.24
C LYS A 38 -7.50 -2.07 -7.67
N HIS A 39 -7.47 -2.88 -8.73
CA HIS A 39 -8.65 -3.57 -9.26
C HIS A 39 -9.20 -4.69 -8.37
N LYS A 40 -8.42 -5.13 -7.37
CA LYS A 40 -8.86 -6.08 -6.33
C LYS A 40 -9.53 -5.39 -5.14
N SER A 41 -9.43 -4.07 -5.02
CA SER A 41 -10.16 -3.32 -4.00
C SER A 41 -11.66 -3.44 -4.24
N SER A 42 -12.43 -3.66 -3.17
CA SER A 42 -13.90 -3.70 -3.23
C SER A 42 -14.50 -2.41 -3.77
N LEU A 43 -13.78 -1.29 -3.60
CA LEU A 43 -14.21 0.01 -4.10
C LEU A 43 -14.08 0.15 -5.63
N TYR A 44 -13.23 -0.63 -6.30
CA TYR A 44 -12.82 -0.34 -7.69
C TYR A 44 -14.00 -0.18 -8.68
N ARG A 45 -15.03 -1.01 -8.54
CA ARG A 45 -16.24 -0.99 -9.41
C ARG A 45 -17.43 -0.26 -8.77
N ALA A 46 -17.24 0.35 -7.61
CA ALA A 46 -18.32 1.00 -6.89
C ALA A 46 -18.63 2.38 -7.47
N HIS A 47 -19.90 2.76 -7.39
CA HIS A 47 -20.33 4.14 -7.42
C HIS A 47 -20.31 4.67 -5.98
N VAL A 48 -19.73 5.85 -5.76
CA VAL A 48 -19.47 6.37 -4.41
C VAL A 48 -20.17 7.71 -4.22
N GLU A 49 -21.13 7.73 -3.31
CA GLU A 49 -21.91 8.92 -2.91
C GLU A 49 -21.95 9.12 -1.39
N ASN A 50 -21.36 8.19 -0.62
CA ASN A 50 -21.46 8.10 0.83
C ASN A 50 -20.10 8.22 1.54
N TYR A 51 -19.11 8.82 0.87
CA TYR A 51 -17.79 9.08 1.46
C TYR A 51 -17.70 10.53 1.92
N CYS A 52 -17.45 10.74 3.22
CA CYS A 52 -17.45 12.08 3.82
C CYS A 52 -16.47 13.03 3.11
N CYS A 53 -16.85 14.29 2.97
CA CYS A 53 -16.08 15.35 2.30
C CYS A 53 -15.80 15.14 0.80
N LEU A 54 -16.45 14.14 0.17
CA LEU A 54 -16.35 13.88 -1.25
C LEU A 54 -17.74 13.99 -1.89
N GLY A 55 -17.81 14.55 -3.10
CA GLY A 55 -19.01 14.45 -3.93
C GLY A 55 -19.15 13.07 -4.56
N GLU A 56 -20.13 12.94 -5.45
CA GLU A 56 -20.31 11.76 -6.29
C GLU A 56 -19.03 11.48 -7.11
N THR A 57 -18.56 10.23 -7.07
CA THR A 57 -17.42 9.78 -7.87
C THR A 57 -17.50 8.29 -8.20
N SER A 58 -16.64 7.83 -9.10
CA SER A 58 -16.35 6.41 -9.22
C SER A 58 -15.31 5.97 -8.18
N GLY A 59 -15.42 4.73 -7.75
CA GLY A 59 -14.45 4.15 -6.83
C GLY A 59 -13.06 4.01 -7.45
N GLU A 60 -12.95 3.76 -8.75
CA GLU A 60 -11.67 3.81 -9.47
C GLU A 60 -11.01 5.20 -9.37
N ALA A 61 -11.76 6.28 -9.59
CA ALA A 61 -11.23 7.64 -9.49
C ALA A 61 -10.77 7.95 -8.06
N LEU A 62 -11.53 7.53 -7.04
CA LEU A 62 -11.16 7.69 -5.63
C LEU A 62 -9.84 6.95 -5.33
N LEU A 63 -9.69 5.71 -5.77
CA LEU A 63 -8.46 4.93 -5.56
C LEU A 63 -7.26 5.56 -6.28
N LEU A 64 -7.42 6.02 -7.52
CA LEU A 64 -6.35 6.69 -8.27
C LEU A 64 -5.89 7.97 -7.57
N GLN A 65 -6.83 8.81 -7.11
CA GLN A 65 -6.52 10.02 -6.37
C GLN A 65 -5.82 9.72 -5.04
N GLY A 66 -6.24 8.66 -4.33
CA GLY A 66 -5.58 8.23 -3.10
C GLY A 66 -4.15 7.71 -3.33
N MET A 67 -3.94 6.95 -4.42
CA MET A 67 -2.60 6.50 -4.83
C MET A 67 -1.69 7.67 -5.16
N GLU A 68 -2.19 8.66 -5.91
CA GLU A 68 -1.44 9.88 -6.23
C GLU A 68 -1.04 10.65 -4.96
N GLN A 69 -1.96 10.83 -4.01
CA GLN A 69 -1.66 11.49 -2.73
C GLN A 69 -0.61 10.73 -1.91
N ALA A 70 -0.69 9.40 -1.87
CA ALA A 70 0.29 8.57 -1.18
C ALA A 70 1.67 8.67 -1.83
N SER A 71 1.76 8.58 -3.17
CA SER A 71 3.01 8.76 -3.91
C SER A 71 3.61 10.15 -3.72
N ASN A 72 2.78 11.20 -3.79
CA ASN A 72 3.21 12.58 -3.54
C ASN A 72 3.68 12.80 -2.09
N SER A 73 3.21 11.97 -1.15
CA SER A 73 3.67 11.97 0.23
C SER A 73 4.97 11.17 0.44
N GLY A 74 5.41 10.40 -0.55
CA GLY A 74 6.65 9.60 -0.53
C GLY A 74 6.46 8.10 -0.35
N ALA A 75 5.26 7.55 -0.53
CA ALA A 75 5.04 6.11 -0.50
C ALA A 75 5.42 5.45 -1.85
N ASP A 76 6.13 4.33 -1.78
CA ASP A 76 6.41 3.48 -2.94
C ASP A 76 5.25 2.49 -3.18
N PHE A 77 5.09 2.06 -4.42
CA PHE A 77 4.07 1.08 -4.81
C PHE A 77 4.69 -0.11 -5.54
N LEU A 78 4.28 -1.32 -5.14
CA LEU A 78 4.57 -2.55 -5.88
C LEU A 78 3.26 -3.26 -6.21
N HIS A 79 2.95 -3.37 -7.49
CA HIS A 79 1.68 -3.93 -7.99
C HIS A 79 1.70 -5.45 -8.08
N GLU A 80 2.13 -6.08 -6.99
CA GLU A 80 2.23 -7.54 -6.85
C GLU A 80 1.48 -8.01 -5.60
N ASP A 81 1.07 -9.27 -5.64
CA ASP A 81 0.54 -9.95 -4.46
C ASP A 81 1.68 -10.59 -3.64
N VAL A 82 1.51 -10.63 -2.32
CA VAL A 82 2.40 -11.36 -1.42
C VAL A 82 1.90 -12.79 -1.28
N ILE A 83 2.79 -13.75 -1.53
CA ILE A 83 2.46 -15.18 -1.49
C ILE A 83 2.82 -15.82 -0.15
N LYS A 84 3.78 -15.24 0.58
CA LYS A 84 4.19 -15.73 1.90
C LYS A 84 4.65 -14.60 2.79
N THR A 85 4.27 -14.69 4.06
CA THR A 85 4.73 -13.81 5.14
C THR A 85 5.47 -14.64 6.18
N ALA A 86 6.57 -14.10 6.71
CA ALA A 86 7.31 -14.67 7.82
C ALA A 86 7.72 -13.56 8.79
N HIS A 87 7.86 -13.90 10.07
CA HIS A 87 8.35 -12.99 11.10
C HIS A 87 9.60 -13.61 11.72
N GLU A 88 10.72 -12.91 11.61
CA GLU A 88 12.04 -13.38 12.03
C GLU A 88 12.72 -12.30 12.87
N GLY A 89 12.85 -12.57 14.18
CA GLY A 89 13.36 -11.57 15.14
C GLY A 89 12.43 -10.36 15.22
N ASP A 90 12.96 -9.19 14.87
CA ASP A 90 12.25 -7.91 14.89
C ASP A 90 11.76 -7.46 13.51
N LEU A 91 11.83 -8.34 12.50
CA LEU A 91 11.50 -8.01 11.11
C LEU A 91 10.44 -8.96 10.54
N PHE A 92 9.66 -8.41 9.61
CA PHE A 92 8.81 -9.16 8.71
C PHE A 92 9.52 -9.37 7.37
N ASN A 93 9.41 -10.58 6.83
CA ASN A 93 9.87 -10.96 5.51
C ASN A 93 8.66 -11.35 4.64
N PHE A 94 8.63 -10.85 3.41
CA PHE A 94 7.56 -11.09 2.44
C PHE A 94 8.14 -11.65 1.17
N LEU A 95 7.54 -12.75 0.67
CA LEU A 95 7.82 -13.29 -0.65
C LEU A 95 6.71 -12.84 -1.60
N THR A 96 7.09 -12.23 -2.72
CA THR A 96 6.14 -11.78 -3.75
C THR A 96 5.90 -12.87 -4.79
N GLU A 97 4.85 -12.71 -5.61
CA GLU A 97 4.59 -13.63 -6.74
C GLU A 97 5.68 -13.63 -7.82
N SER A 98 6.55 -12.61 -7.84
CA SER A 98 7.72 -12.51 -8.72
C SER A 98 9.01 -13.05 -8.08
N ASP A 99 8.88 -13.85 -7.01
CA ASP A 99 9.99 -14.40 -6.21
C ASP A 99 10.92 -13.34 -5.58
N GLN A 100 10.44 -12.11 -5.40
CA GLN A 100 11.20 -11.07 -4.70
C GLN A 100 11.01 -11.19 -3.18
N THR A 101 12.06 -10.88 -2.41
CA THR A 101 12.00 -10.82 -0.95
C THR A 101 12.03 -9.37 -0.47
N ILE A 102 11.02 -8.98 0.29
CA ILE A 102 10.88 -7.64 0.88
C ILE A 102 10.92 -7.75 2.39
N LYS A 103 11.59 -6.79 3.05
CA LYS A 103 11.71 -6.74 4.51
C LYS A 103 11.08 -5.49 5.07
N ALA A 104 10.43 -5.61 6.22
CA ALA A 104 9.86 -4.47 6.93
C ALA A 104 9.96 -4.59 8.45
N ARG A 105 9.99 -3.44 9.14
CA ARG A 105 9.84 -3.39 10.60
C ARG A 105 8.39 -3.53 11.05
N THR A 106 7.46 -3.02 10.25
CA THR A 106 6.02 -3.00 10.54
C THR A 106 5.23 -3.48 9.34
N LEU A 107 4.18 -4.26 9.60
CA LEU A 107 3.18 -4.66 8.62
C LEU A 107 1.82 -4.05 8.99
N ILE A 108 1.13 -3.50 7.99
CA ILE A 108 -0.28 -3.06 8.06
C ILE A 108 -1.10 -3.85 7.05
#